data_AF-A0A034VXD8-F1
#
_entry.id   AF-A0A034VXD8-F1
#
_cell.length_a   1.000
_cell.length_b   1.000
_cell.length_c   1.000
_cell.angle_alpha   90.00
_cell.angle_beta   90.00
_cell.angle_gamma   90.00
#
_symmetry.space_group_name_H-M   'P 1'
#
loop_
_entity.id
_entity.type
_entity.pdbx_description
1 polymer ?
#
loop_
_entity_poly.entity_id
_entity_poly.type
_entity_poly.pdbx_seq_one_letter_code
_entity_poly.pdbx_strand_id
1 'polypeptide(L)'
;MKSKLHSTSSPHSNSARRQRKPEKAGKGLRHFALKVCEKVKEKGVTTYNEVADELVAEELHMNSIDSANCDQKNIRRRVYDALNVLMAMEIISKDKKEIRWIGLPSNSAEQCSELERQNEECRQRIQQKHQQLNELLLHQVAFKSLI
;
A
#
# COMPACT_ATOMS: atom_id res chain seq x y z
N MET A 1 40.25 15.37 -53.64
CA MET A 1 40.33 13.91 -53.89
C MET A 1 40.13 13.18 -52.58
N LYS A 2 39.23 12.19 -52.58
CA LYS A 2 39.09 11.04 -51.67
C LYS A 2 38.66 11.31 -50.21
N SER A 3 37.40 10.97 -50.01
CA SER A 3 36.62 10.70 -48.80
C SER A 3 37.27 9.70 -47.82
N LYS A 4 36.99 9.87 -46.52
CA LYS A 4 36.81 8.74 -45.61
C LYS A 4 35.86 9.10 -44.46
N LEU A 5 34.66 8.53 -44.54
CA LEU A 5 33.68 8.43 -43.46
C LEU A 5 34.25 7.50 -42.38
N HIS A 6 34.04 7.83 -41.11
CA HIS A 6 34.07 6.85 -40.02
C HIS A 6 32.84 7.05 -39.13
N SER A 7 31.93 6.09 -39.28
CA SER A 7 30.74 5.87 -38.49
C SER A 7 31.16 5.27 -37.15
N THR A 8 30.91 5.95 -36.04
CA THR A 8 31.03 5.37 -34.70
C THR A 8 29.71 4.70 -34.35
N SER A 9 29.65 3.39 -34.58
CA SER A 9 28.57 2.51 -34.17
C SER A 9 28.55 2.38 -32.64
N SER A 10 27.53 2.99 -32.04
CA SER A 10 27.16 2.80 -30.64
C SER A 10 26.54 1.40 -30.47
N PRO A 11 27.07 0.50 -29.62
CA PRO A 11 26.50 -0.83 -29.47
C PRO A 11 25.18 -0.75 -28.68
N HIS A 12 24.18 -1.37 -29.28
CA HIS A 12 22.78 -1.37 -28.91
C HIS A 12 22.50 -1.72 -27.44
N SER A 13 21.65 -0.91 -26.82
CA SER A 13 20.90 -1.24 -25.61
C SER A 13 19.99 -2.42 -25.91
N ASN A 14 20.48 -3.64 -25.67
CA ASN A 14 19.66 -4.83 -25.75
C ASN A 14 18.77 -4.87 -24.50
N SER A 15 17.61 -4.21 -24.58
CA SER A 15 16.50 -4.37 -23.64
C SER A 15 15.99 -5.81 -23.75
N ALA A 16 16.73 -6.74 -23.15
CA ALA A 16 16.33 -8.12 -22.95
C ALA A 16 15.08 -8.10 -22.08
N ARG A 17 13.94 -8.09 -22.75
CA ARG A 17 12.60 -8.31 -22.22
C ARG A 17 12.66 -9.62 -21.44
N ARG A 18 12.90 -9.52 -20.12
CA ARG A 18 12.92 -10.65 -19.18
C ARG A 18 11.56 -11.33 -19.26
N GLN A 19 11.43 -12.33 -20.11
CA GLN A 19 10.32 -13.27 -20.06
C GLN A 19 10.30 -13.88 -18.66
N ARG A 20 9.25 -13.58 -17.89
CA ARG A 20 9.04 -14.14 -16.56
C ARG A 20 8.72 -15.63 -16.75
N LYS A 21 9.70 -16.50 -16.48
CA LYS A 21 9.44 -17.93 -16.27
C LYS A 21 8.43 -18.08 -15.10
N PRO A 22 7.36 -18.87 -15.25
CA PRO A 22 6.29 -19.00 -14.24
C PRO A 22 6.76 -19.58 -12.90
N GLU A 23 7.87 -20.33 -12.86
CA GLU A 23 8.47 -20.83 -11.60
C GLU A 23 8.90 -19.74 -10.61
N LYS A 24 9.17 -18.51 -11.08
CA LYS A 24 9.61 -17.41 -10.21
C LYS A 24 8.45 -16.57 -9.66
N ALA A 25 7.20 -16.89 -10.01
CA ALA A 25 6.05 -16.09 -9.62
C ALA A 25 5.79 -16.08 -8.09
N GLY A 26 6.29 -17.09 -7.37
CA GLY A 26 6.13 -17.21 -5.91
C GLY A 26 7.20 -16.53 -5.06
N LYS A 27 8.36 -16.11 -5.60
CA LYS A 27 9.49 -15.61 -4.79
C LYS A 27 9.68 -14.08 -4.85
N GLY A 28 8.67 -13.34 -5.27
CA GLY A 28 8.72 -11.88 -5.43
C GLY A 28 8.46 -11.11 -4.12
N LEU A 29 8.74 -9.80 -4.12
CA LEU A 29 8.47 -8.94 -2.95
C LEU A 29 7.00 -9.00 -2.50
N ARG A 30 6.05 -9.10 -3.45
CA ARG A 30 4.62 -9.27 -3.13
C ARG A 30 4.35 -10.50 -2.25
N HIS A 31 5.03 -11.61 -2.52
CA HIS A 31 4.87 -12.83 -1.74
C HIS A 31 5.44 -12.66 -0.33
N PHE A 32 6.68 -12.17 -0.23
CA PHE A 32 7.30 -11.93 1.06
C PHE A 32 6.58 -10.85 1.88
N ALA A 33 6.07 -9.80 1.25
CA ALA A 33 5.29 -8.77 1.93
C ALA A 33 3.99 -9.34 2.52
N LEU A 34 3.31 -10.23 1.79
CA LEU A 34 2.12 -10.92 2.29
C LEU A 34 2.47 -11.80 3.50
N LYS A 35 3.48 -12.67 3.35
CA LYS A 35 3.95 -13.56 4.41
C LYS A 35 4.42 -12.82 5.68
N VAL A 36 5.18 -11.74 5.52
CA VAL A 36 5.62 -10.89 6.65
C VAL A 36 4.43 -10.25 7.34
N CYS A 37 3.45 -9.73 6.58
CA CYS A 37 2.24 -9.14 7.14
C CYS A 37 1.42 -10.16 7.96
N GLU A 38 1.17 -11.35 7.39
CA GLU A 38 0.47 -12.44 8.07
C GLU A 38 1.17 -12.84 9.36
N LYS A 39 2.50 -12.99 9.33
CA LYS A 39 3.27 -13.41 10.49
C LYS A 39 3.25 -12.39 11.62
N VAL A 40 3.41 -11.10 11.31
CA VAL A 40 3.34 -10.05 12.32
C VAL A 40 1.92 -9.94 12.88
N LYS A 41 0.88 -10.10 12.05
CA LYS A 41 -0.53 -10.13 12.49
C LYS A 41 -0.83 -11.28 13.44
N GLU A 42 -0.35 -12.48 13.14
CA GLU A 42 -0.58 -13.67 13.95
C GLU A 42 0.11 -13.57 15.31
N LYS A 43 1.38 -13.12 15.34
CA LYS A 43 2.15 -13.00 16.58
C LYS A 43 1.75 -11.80 17.44
N GLY A 44 1.27 -10.72 16.83
CA GLY A 44 0.97 -9.45 17.49
C GLY A 44 2.22 -8.65 17.87
N VAL A 45 3.21 -9.29 18.51
CA VAL A 45 4.53 -8.72 18.83
C VAL A 45 5.62 -9.69 18.39
N THR A 46 6.62 -9.19 17.67
CA THR A 46 7.71 -10.02 17.12
C THR A 46 8.98 -9.21 16.90
N THR A 47 10.03 -9.82 16.35
CA THR A 47 11.27 -9.16 15.98
C THR A 47 11.67 -9.48 14.54
N TYR A 48 12.55 -8.66 13.97
CA TYR A 48 13.07 -8.90 12.62
C TYR A 48 13.66 -10.30 12.45
N ASN A 49 14.50 -10.75 13.39
CA ASN A 49 15.19 -12.03 13.28
C ASN A 49 14.20 -13.18 13.33
N GLU A 50 13.24 -13.13 14.24
CA GLU A 50 12.18 -14.14 14.37
C GLU A 50 11.39 -14.27 13.07
N VAL A 51 10.88 -13.17 12.51
CA VAL A 51 10.15 -13.19 11.23
C VAL A 51 11.04 -13.70 10.09
N ALA A 52 12.30 -13.27 10.02
CA ALA A 52 13.20 -13.68 8.95
C ALA A 52 13.56 -15.17 9.03
N ASP A 53 13.85 -15.68 10.22
CA ASP A 53 14.29 -17.06 10.43
C ASP A 53 13.13 -18.04 10.19
N GLU A 54 11.90 -17.69 10.60
CA GLU A 54 10.71 -18.48 10.30
C GLU A 54 10.41 -18.56 8.80
N LEU A 55 10.49 -17.43 8.08
CA LEU A 55 10.27 -17.44 6.63
C LEU A 55 11.35 -18.19 5.87
N VAL A 56 12.59 -18.17 6.36
CA VAL A 56 13.66 -18.99 5.79
C VAL A 56 13.38 -20.47 6.03
N ALA A 57 12.97 -20.87 7.24
CA ALA A 57 12.62 -22.25 7.55
C ALA A 57 11.45 -22.76 6.69
N GLU A 58 10.40 -21.96 6.49
CA GLU A 58 9.26 -22.32 5.64
C GLU A 58 9.67 -22.52 4.17
N GLU A 59 10.50 -21.63 3.61
CA GLU A 59 10.95 -21.72 2.21
C GLU A 59 11.92 -22.88 1.95
N LEU A 60 12.72 -23.26 2.96
CA LEU A 60 13.60 -24.42 2.91
C LEU A 60 12.84 -25.74 2.99
N HIS A 61 11.70 -25.77 3.70
CA HIS A 61 10.86 -26.97 3.78
C HIS A 61 10.12 -27.24 2.45
N MET A 62 9.90 -26.20 1.65
CA MET A 62 9.20 -26.28 0.36
C MET A 62 10.12 -26.51 -0.85
N ASN A 63 11.44 -26.32 -0.73
CA ASN A 63 12.40 -26.40 -1.85
C ASN A 63 13.62 -27.30 -1.54
N SER A 64 14.18 -27.95 -2.57
CA SER A 64 15.37 -28.80 -2.44
C SER A 64 16.61 -28.03 -1.92
N ILE A 65 17.41 -28.71 -1.10
CA ILE A 65 18.48 -28.18 -0.21
C ILE A 65 19.56 -27.34 -0.92
N ASP A 66 19.78 -27.52 -2.22
CA ASP A 66 20.94 -26.99 -2.93
C ASP A 66 20.95 -25.45 -3.13
N SER A 67 19.81 -24.75 -2.92
CA SER A 67 19.71 -23.28 -3.01
C SER A 67 19.60 -22.54 -1.67
N ALA A 68 19.72 -23.27 -0.56
CA ALA A 68 19.38 -22.78 0.79
C ALA A 68 20.07 -21.47 1.21
N ASN A 69 21.38 -21.36 0.99
CA ASN A 69 22.16 -20.21 1.45
C ASN A 69 21.87 -18.92 0.65
N CYS A 70 21.56 -19.04 -0.65
CA CYS A 70 21.22 -17.90 -1.49
C CYS A 70 19.82 -17.37 -1.13
N ASP A 71 18.88 -18.30 -0.94
CA ASP A 71 17.50 -17.98 -0.59
C ASP A 71 17.44 -17.31 0.80
N GLN A 72 18.25 -17.73 1.77
CA GLN A 72 18.31 -17.07 3.07
C GLN A 72 18.67 -15.58 2.98
N LYS A 73 19.74 -15.22 2.25
CA LYS A 73 20.16 -13.82 2.08
C LYS A 73 19.09 -13.00 1.36
N ASN A 74 18.44 -13.60 0.36
CA ASN A 74 17.38 -12.95 -0.40
C ASN A 74 16.16 -12.66 0.48
N ILE A 75 15.69 -13.68 1.21
CA ILE A 75 14.54 -13.57 2.12
C ILE A 75 14.81 -12.49 3.16
N ARG A 76 15.98 -12.52 3.82
CA ARG A 76 16.37 -11.48 4.79
C ARG A 76 16.28 -10.08 4.21
N ARG A 77 16.77 -9.87 2.98
CA ARG A 77 16.70 -8.56 2.29
C ARG A 77 15.25 -8.16 2.02
N ARG A 78 14.41 -9.09 1.58
CA ARG A 78 12.99 -8.85 1.27
C ARG A 78 12.15 -8.58 2.51
N VAL A 79 12.44 -9.23 3.63
CA VAL A 79 11.78 -8.95 4.92
C VAL A 79 11.97 -7.50 5.33
N TYR A 80 13.19 -6.95 5.19
CA TYR A 80 13.42 -5.53 5.45
C TYR A 80 12.61 -4.61 4.53
N ASP A 81 12.55 -4.92 3.23
CA ASP A 81 11.74 -4.13 2.28
C ASP A 81 10.26 -4.12 2.71
N ALA A 82 9.71 -5.29 3.07
CA ALA A 82 8.33 -5.44 3.49
C ALA A 82 8.05 -4.67 4.80
N LEU A 83 8.87 -4.87 5.83
CA LEU A 83 8.69 -4.22 7.13
C LEU A 83 8.76 -2.70 7.01
N ASN A 84 9.66 -2.15 6.19
CA ASN A 84 9.77 -0.71 6.01
C ASN A 84 8.52 -0.11 5.37
N VAL A 85 7.95 -0.79 4.37
CA VAL A 85 6.69 -0.35 3.75
C VAL A 85 5.52 -0.50 4.71
N LEU A 86 5.42 -1.63 5.43
CA LEU A 86 4.35 -1.84 6.41
C LEU A 86 4.41 -0.80 7.55
N MET A 87 5.60 -0.40 7.95
CA MET A 87 5.80 0.66 8.95
C MET A 87 5.39 2.03 8.40
N ALA A 88 5.78 2.36 7.16
CA ALA A 88 5.40 3.61 6.51
C ALA A 88 3.89 3.73 6.25
N MET A 89 3.21 2.59 6.09
CA MET A 89 1.75 2.49 5.96
C MET A 89 1.03 2.42 7.31
N GLU A 90 1.76 2.58 8.42
CA GLU A 90 1.23 2.52 9.79
C GLU A 90 0.50 1.20 10.12
N ILE A 91 0.85 0.12 9.40
CA ILE A 91 0.29 -1.22 9.64
C ILE A 91 0.97 -1.90 10.82
N ILE A 92 2.25 -1.58 11.03
CA ILE A 92 3.08 -2.07 12.12
C ILE A 92 3.85 -0.92 12.74
N SER A 93 4.15 -1.01 14.04
CA SER A 93 5.12 -0.13 14.71
C SER A 93 6.43 -0.88 14.93
N LYS A 94 7.54 -0.15 14.96
CA LYS A 94 8.86 -0.69 15.30
C LYS A 94 9.52 0.17 16.37
N ASP A 95 9.78 -0.42 17.53
CA ASP A 95 10.61 0.19 18.56
C ASP A 95 11.87 -0.66 18.76
N LYS A 96 13.03 -0.09 18.42
CA LYS A 96 14.32 -0.78 18.39
C LYS A 96 14.23 -2.10 17.60
N LYS A 97 14.18 -3.23 18.31
CA LYS A 97 14.10 -4.60 17.77
C LYS A 97 12.68 -5.17 17.78
N GLU A 98 11.79 -4.59 18.58
CA GLU A 98 10.41 -5.01 18.72
C GLU A 98 9.56 -4.44 17.58
N ILE A 99 8.71 -5.29 17.02
CA ILE A 99 7.77 -4.97 15.96
C ILE A 99 6.39 -5.37 16.46
N ARG A 100 5.45 -4.43 16.49
CA ARG A 100 4.07 -4.68 16.92
C ARG A 100 3.10 -4.49 15.78
N TRP A 101 2.15 -5.40 15.66
CA TRP A 101 0.99 -5.27 14.79
C TRP A 101 0.11 -4.12 15.26
N ILE A 102 -0.21 -3.18 14.37
CA ILE A 102 -1.17 -2.11 14.62
C ILE A 102 -2.52 -2.51 14.02
N GLY A 103 -2.53 -2.91 12.75
CA GLY A 103 -3.74 -3.21 12.00
C GLY A 103 -3.60 -2.80 10.55
N LEU A 104 -4.40 -3.36 9.64
CA LEU A 104 -4.53 -2.74 8.33
C LEU A 104 -5.22 -1.38 8.51
N PRO A 105 -5.02 -0.40 7.62
CA PRO A 105 -5.85 0.80 7.54
C PRO A 105 -7.28 0.38 7.13
N SER A 106 -7.98 -0.25 8.06
CA SER A 106 -9.33 -0.77 7.96
C SER A 106 -10.36 0.25 8.44
N ASN A 107 -9.92 1.45 8.84
CA ASN A 107 -10.80 2.60 8.88
C ASN A 107 -11.28 3.01 7.48
N SER A 108 -11.04 2.30 6.39
CA SER A 108 -11.69 2.66 5.12
C SER A 108 -13.21 2.60 5.23
N ALA A 109 -13.79 1.60 5.91
CA ALA A 109 -15.23 1.50 6.15
C ALA A 109 -15.72 2.56 7.15
N GLU A 110 -15.00 2.75 8.25
CA GLU A 110 -15.33 3.79 9.24
C GLU A 110 -15.14 5.21 8.68
N GLN A 111 -14.10 5.45 7.86
CA GLN A 111 -13.90 6.71 7.13
C GLN A 111 -14.97 6.89 6.06
N CYS A 112 -15.42 5.81 5.38
CA CYS A 112 -16.56 5.88 4.47
C CYS A 112 -17.82 6.31 5.22
N SER A 113 -18.10 5.66 6.36
CA SER A 113 -19.26 5.97 7.19
C SER A 113 -19.21 7.40 7.75
N GLU A 114 -18.04 7.86 8.18
CA GLU A 114 -17.85 9.23 8.67
C GLU A 114 -18.00 10.26 7.53
N LEU A 115 -17.47 9.97 6.33
CA LEU A 115 -17.67 10.82 5.15
C LEU A 115 -19.14 10.87 4.71
N GLU A 116 -19.86 9.74 4.77
CA GLU A 116 -21.29 9.66 4.50
C GLU A 116 -22.09 10.51 5.50
N ARG A 117 -21.78 10.38 6.80
CA ARG A 117 -22.39 11.19 7.87
C ARG A 117 -22.18 12.69 7.64
N GLN A 118 -20.96 13.10 7.30
CA GLN A 118 -20.64 14.50 6.98
C GLN A 118 -21.36 14.98 5.71
N ASN A 119 -21.52 14.12 4.70
CA ASN A 119 -22.28 14.44 3.49
C ASN A 119 -23.75 14.73 3.83
N GLU A 120 -24.35 13.88 4.67
CA GLU A 120 -25.73 14.00 5.09
C GLU A 120 -25.98 15.27 5.92
N GLU A 121 -25.13 15.58 6.90
CA GLU A 121 -25.19 16.85 7.64
C GLU A 121 -25.10 18.06 6.71
N CYS A 122 -24.19 18.02 5.73
CA CYS A 122 -24.03 19.11 4.77
C CYS A 122 -25.29 19.29 3.92
N ARG A 123 -25.92 18.19 3.46
CA ARG A 123 -27.20 18.22 2.72
C ARG A 123 -28.34 18.79 3.55
N GLN A 124 -28.49 18.36 4.80
CA GLN A 124 -29.52 18.89 5.71
C GLN A 124 -29.34 20.40 5.93
N ARG A 125 -28.10 20.86 6.09
CA ARG A 125 -27.80 22.27 6.27
C ARG A 125 -28.10 23.10 5.02
N ILE A 126 -27.87 22.55 3.82
CA ILE A 126 -28.30 23.17 2.55
C ILE A 126 -29.82 23.26 2.50
N GLN A 127 -30.53 22.19 2.84
CA GLN A 127 -31.99 22.13 2.82
C GLN A 127 -32.61 23.16 3.77
N GLN A 128 -32.10 23.26 5.01
CA GLN A 128 -32.56 24.25 5.99
C GLN A 128 -32.36 25.69 5.49
N LYS A 129 -31.19 26.00 4.93
CA LYS A 129 -30.95 27.34 4.36
C LYS A 129 -31.88 27.64 3.20
N HIS A 130 -32.21 26.63 2.39
CA HIS A 130 -33.15 26.78 1.28
C HIS A 130 -34.57 27.07 1.79
N GLN A 131 -35.01 26.40 2.85
CA GLN A 131 -36.30 26.66 3.50
C GLN A 131 -36.36 28.08 4.10
N GLN A 132 -35.34 28.48 4.85
CA GLN A 132 -35.25 29.82 5.42
C GLN A 132 -35.27 30.91 4.34
N LEU A 133 -34.58 30.68 3.22
CA LEU A 133 -34.59 31.60 2.09
C LEU A 133 -35.99 31.72 1.47
N ASN A 134 -36.70 30.60 1.31
CA ASN A 134 -38.08 30.62 0.80
C ASN A 134 -39.05 31.35 1.72
N GLU A 135 -38.93 31.19 3.04
CA GLU A 135 -39.74 31.94 4.01
C GLU A 135 -39.47 33.44 3.92
N LEU A 136 -38.20 33.85 3.85
CA LEU A 136 -37.84 35.25 3.69
C LEU A 136 -38.36 35.84 2.38
N LEU A 137 -38.31 35.10 1.28
CA LEU A 137 -38.88 35.51 0.01
C LEU A 137 -40.40 35.66 0.10
N LEU A 138 -41.09 34.73 0.76
CA LEU A 138 -42.53 34.79 0.94
C LEU A 138 -42.94 36.02 1.77
N HIS A 139 -42.25 36.29 2.89
CA HIS A 139 -42.46 37.51 3.67
C HIS A 139 -42.23 38.77 2.84
N GLN A 140 -41.18 38.79 2.00
CA GLN A 140 -40.89 39.93 1.14
C GLN A 140 -42.00 40.17 0.11
N VAL A 141 -42.55 39.12 -0.48
CA VAL A 141 -43.68 39.21 -1.42
C VAL A 141 -44.94 39.72 -0.71
N ALA A 142 -45.28 39.15 0.45
CA ALA A 142 -46.43 39.57 1.24
C ALA A 142 -46.33 41.04 1.65
N PHE A 143 -45.16 41.47 2.12
CA PHE A 143 -44.90 42.86 2.46
C PHE A 143 -45.09 43.79 1.26
N LYS A 144 -44.54 43.44 0.09
CA LYS A 144 -44.74 44.22 -1.15
C LYS A 144 -46.19 44.29 -1.61
N SER A 145 -47.04 43.30 -1.29
CA SER A 145 -48.46 43.29 -1.66
C SER A 145 -49.36 44.13 -0.75
N LEU A 146 -48.82 44.65 0.36
CA LEU A 146 -49.53 45.48 1.34
C LEU A 146 -49.28 46.99 1.15
N ILE A 147 -48.46 47.38 0.17
CA ILE A 147 -48.10 48.77 -0.18
C ILE A 147 -48.67 49.09 -1.56
#